data_AF-A0A9Q9CIA6-F1
#
_entry.id   AF-A0A9Q9CIA6-F1
#
_cell.length_a   1.000
_cell.length_b   1.000
_cell.length_c   1.000
_cell.angle_alpha   90.00
_cell.angle_beta   90.00
_cell.angle_gamma   90.00
#
_symmetry.space_group_name_H-M   'P 1'
#
loop_
_entity.id
_entity.type
_entity.pdbx_description
1 polymer ?
#
loop_
_entity_poly.entity_id
_entity_poly.type
_entity_poly.pdbx_seq_one_letter_code
_entity_poly.pdbx_strand_id
1 'polypeptide(L)' 'MSLIQRIALILTVIGAINWGLIGFFQFDLVAFLFGGQDAIISRVVYALVGIAGLINIGLLFAPDRRY' A
#
# COMPACT_ATOMS: atom_id res chain seq x y z
N MET A 1 -4.18 -5.59 17.64
CA MET A 1 -3.47 -5.09 16.45
C MET A 1 -2.12 -4.54 16.88
N SER A 2 -1.03 -5.20 16.49
CA SER A 2 0.32 -4.69 16.74
C SER A 2 0.57 -3.41 15.92
N LEU A 3 1.54 -2.60 16.34
CA LEU A 3 1.92 -1.35 15.67
C LEU A 3 2.26 -1.59 14.18
N ILE A 4 2.92 -2.71 13.88
CA ILE A 4 3.27 -3.12 12.51
C ILE A 4 2.01 -3.37 11.67
N GLN A 5 0.99 -4.02 12.23
CA GLN A 5 -0.27 -4.28 11.51
C GLN A 5 -1.01 -2.98 11.19
N ARG A 6 -1.00 -2.00 12.11
CA ARG A 6 -1.59 -0.68 11.86
C ARG A 6 -0.86 0.07 10.74
N ILE A 7 0.47 0.08 10.77
CA ILE A 7 1.28 0.73 9.74
C ILE A 7 1.07 0.06 8.38
N ALA A 8 1.06 -1.28 8.33
CA ALA A 8 0.78 -2.02 7.11
C ALA A 8 -0.61 -1.69 6.55
N LEU A 9 -1.65 -1.66 7.40
CA LEU A 9 -3.01 -1.30 6.98
C LEU A 9 -3.06 0.09 6.35
N ILE A 10 -2.45 1.08 6.97
CA ILE A 10 -2.40 2.46 6.46
C ILE A 10 -1.71 2.49 5.09
N LEU A 11 -0.55 1.84 4.95
CA LEU A 11 0.17 1.77 3.67
C LEU A 11 -0.64 1.09 2.57
N THR A 12 -1.35 0.01 2.89
CA THR A 12 -2.21 -0.69 1.92
C THR A 12 -3.41 0.18 1.50
N VAL A 13 -4.00 0.96 2.42
CA VAL A 13 -5.06 1.92 2.07
C VAL A 13 -4.54 3.01 1.13
N ILE A 14 -3.35 3.58 1.40
CA ILE A 14 -2.71 4.54 0.50
C ILE A 14 -2.52 3.93 -0.89
N GLY A 15 -2.06 2.68 -0.96
CA GLY A 15 -1.94 1.93 -2.20
C GLY A 15 -3.25 1.78 -2.95
N ALA A 16 -4.31 1.35 -2.27
CA ALA A 16 -5.63 1.16 -2.86
C ALA A 16 -6.19 2.47 -3.43
N ILE A 17 -5.98 3.59 -2.72
CA ILE A 17 -6.37 4.92 -3.21
C ILE A 17 -5.59 5.28 -4.47
N ASN A 18 -4.25 5.12 -4.47
CA ASN A 18 -3.44 5.44 -5.66
C ASN A 18 -3.87 4.60 -6.88
N TRP A 19 -4.08 3.29 -6.68
CA TRP A 19 -4.55 2.41 -7.74
C TRP A 19 -5.97 2.74 -8.21
N GLY A 20 -6.86 3.17 -7.32
CA GLY A 20 -8.19 3.67 -7.68
C GLY A 20 -8.11 4.91 -8.56
N LEU A 21 -7.23 5.87 -8.22
CA LEU A 21 -7.02 7.07 -9.02
C LEU A 21 -6.46 6.74 -10.41
N ILE A 22 -5.52 5.79 -10.50
CA ILE A 22 -5.01 5.29 -11.79
C ILE A 22 -6.14 4.63 -12.59
N GLY A 23 -6.95 3.77 -11.96
CA GLY A 23 -8.02 3.04 -12.64
C GLY A 23 -9.13 3.94 -13.19
N PHE A 24 -9.59 4.92 -12.42
CA PHE A 24 -10.70 5.79 -12.81
C PHE A 24 -10.28 7.02 -13.63
N PHE A 25 -9.11 7.60 -13.31
CA PHE A 25 -8.70 8.90 -13.85
C PHE A 25 -7.36 8.85 -14.59
N GLN A 26 -6.73 7.68 -14.70
CA GLN A 26 -5.36 7.53 -15.24
C GLN A 26 -4.35 8.44 -14.53
N PHE A 27 -4.62 8.77 -13.26
CA PHE A 27 -3.83 9.68 -12.46
C PHE A 27 -3.08 8.93 -11.36
N ASP A 28 -1.75 9.00 -11.43
CA ASP A 28 -0.87 8.43 -10.41
C ASP A 28 -0.44 9.53 -9.42
N LEU A 29 -1.05 9.52 -8.23
CA LEU A 29 -0.78 10.50 -7.18
C LEU A 29 0.66 10.37 -6.64
N VAL A 30 1.16 9.15 -6.50
CA VAL A 30 2.53 8.92 -6.01
C VAL A 30 3.53 9.45 -7.03
N ALA A 31 3.37 9.12 -8.31
CA ALA A 31 4.22 9.65 -9.37
C ALA A 31 4.13 11.17 -9.45
N PHE A 32 2.92 11.73 -9.33
CA PHE A 32 2.70 13.18 -9.35
C PHE A 32 3.45 13.91 -8.22
N LEU A 33 3.45 13.35 -7.01
CA LEU A 33 4.12 13.96 -5.85
C LEU A 33 5.64 13.77 -5.83
N PHE A 34 6.15 12.65 -6.37
CA PHE A 34 7.55 12.25 -6.22
C PHE A 34 8.38 12.36 -7.50
N GLY A 35 7.86 13.01 -8.55
CA GLY A 35 8.62 13.37 -9.75
C GLY A 35 8.58 12.33 -10.88
N GLY A 36 7.52 11.53 -10.94
CA GLY A 36 7.25 10.57 -11.99
C GLY A 36 7.25 9.12 -11.52
N GLN A 37 6.72 8.22 -12.35
CA GLN A 37 6.59 6.79 -12.04
C GLN A 37 7.97 6.11 -11.91
N ASP A 38 8.95 6.57 -12.68
CA ASP A 38 10.32 6.03 -12.70
C ASP A 38 11.23 6.64 -11.62
N ALA A 39 10.77 7.68 -10.92
CA ALA A 39 11.55 8.28 -9.84
C ALA A 39 11.84 7.23 -8.75
N ILE A 40 13.08 7.21 -8.27
CA ILE A 40 13.54 6.24 -7.26
C ILE A 40 12.64 6.28 -6.03
N ILE A 41 12.20 7.48 -5.63
CA ILE A 41 11.33 7.68 -4.46
C ILE A 41 9.94 7.05 -4.70
N SER A 42 9.31 7.28 -5.87
CA SER A 42 8.04 6.66 -6.23
C SER A 42 8.13 5.13 -6.19
N ARG A 43 9.20 4.56 -6.75
CA ARG A 43 9.45 3.11 -6.75
C ARG A 43 9.58 2.54 -5.33
N VAL A 44 10.25 3.25 -4.43
CA VAL A 44 10.34 2.86 -3.01
C VAL A 44 8.96 2.88 -2.37
N VAL A 45 8.15 3.92 -2.61
CA VAL A 45 6.79 4.01 -2.08
C VAL A 45 5.93 2.84 -2.58
N TYR A 46 5.96 2.54 -3.88
CA TYR A 46 5.21 1.40 -4.44
C TYR A 46 5.66 0.06 -3.84
N ALA A 47 6.96 -0.13 -3.63
CA ALA A 47 7.49 -1.34 -3.01
C ALA A 47 7.00 -1.50 -1.55
N LEU A 48 7.03 -0.43 -0.76
CA LEU A 48 6.54 -0.44 0.62
C LEU A 48 5.04 -0.73 0.70
N VAL A 49 4.25 -0.12 -0.19
CA VAL A 49 2.82 -0.39 -0.34
C VAL A 49 2.57 -1.87 -0.68
N GLY A 50 3.34 -2.43 -1.62
CA GLY A 50 3.26 -3.84 -2.00
C GLY A 50 3.56 -4.79 -0.84
N ILE A 51 4.65 -4.54 -0.11
CA ILE A 51 5.02 -5.32 1.09
C ILE A 51 3.93 -5.24 2.15
N ALA A 52 3.38 -4.06 2.40
CA ALA A 52 2.27 -3.87 3.33
C ALA A 52 1.03 -4.66 2.91
N GLY A 53 0.71 -4.68 1.62
CA GLY A 53 -0.36 -5.51 1.06
C GLY A 53 -0.14 -7.00 1.32
N LEU A 54 1.08 -7.51 1.09
CA LEU A 54 1.42 -8.91 1.36
C LEU A 54 1.29 -9.28 2.84
N ILE A 55 1.72 -8.38 3.74
CA ILE A 55 1.54 -8.57 5.19
C ILE A 55 0.05 -8.65 5.52
N ASN A 56 -0.78 -7.74 4.99
CA ASN A 56 -2.22 -7.74 5.24
C ASN A 56 -2.93 -8.96 4.64
N ILE A 57 -2.49 -9.48 3.49
CA ILE A 57 -2.98 -10.74 2.94
C ILE A 57 -2.70 -11.89 3.92
N GLY A 58 -1.48 -11.98 4.46
CA GLY A 58 -1.14 -12.98 5.48
C GLY A 58 -2.01 -12.87 6.74
N LEU A 59 -2.39 -11.64 7.13
CA LEU A 59 -3.30 -11.40 8.26
C LEU A 59 -4.75 -11.75 7.93
N LEU A 60 -5.20 -11.52 6.71
CA LEU A 60 -6.56 -11.84 6.26
C LEU A 60 -6.84 -13.34 6.39
N PHE A 61 -5.82 -14.18 6.16
CA PHE A 61 -5.91 -15.64 6.28
C PHE A 61 -5.36 -16.18 7.60
N ALA A 62 -4.91 -15.31 8.51
CA ALA A 62 -4.45 -15.74 9.81
C ALA A 62 -5.64 -16.34 10.58
N PRO A 63 -5.51 -17.54 11.17
CA PRO A 63 -6.56 -18.13 11.98
C PRO A 63 -6.94 -17.17 13.12
N ASP A 64 -8.23 -16.98 13.35
CA ASP A 64 -8.72 -16.15 14.45
C ASP A 64 -8.29 -16.81 15.76
N ARG A 65 -7.20 -16.32 16.35
CA ARG A 65 -6.74 -16.77 17.67
C ARG A 65 -7.63 -16.10 18.73
N ARG A 66 -8.88 -16.54 18.80
CA ARG A 66 -9.77 -16.26 19.94
C ARG A 66 -9.46 -17.24 21.05
N TYR A 67 -8.53 -16.87 21.92
CA TYR A 67 -8.45 -17.33 23.31
C TYR A 67 -7.97 -16.19 24.17
#